data_AF-A0A544V187-F1
#
_entry.id   AF-A0A544V187-F1
#
_cell.length_a   1.000
_cell.length_b   1.000
_cell.length_c   1.000
_cell.angle_alpha   90.00
_cell.angle_beta   90.00
_cell.angle_gamma   90.00
#
_symmetry.space_group_name_H-M   'P 1'
#
loop_
_entity.id
_entity.type
_entity.pdbx_description
1 polymer ?
#
loop_
_entity_poly.entity_id
_entity_poly.type
_entity_poly.pdbx_seq_one_letter_code
_entity_poly.pdbx_strand_id
1 'polypeptide(L)'
;MNESGYSFVETILSIVIVMLLCTTLIPISYMMKSTLYNKKLEVIAAETAYEGLKRYRYLQQTEGTNTVENVDFQWSMNGQGICVSFQNTRELRKKCIQLTGEVDE
;
A
#
# COMPACT_ATOMS: atom_id res chain seq x y z
N MET A 1 -54.13 -16.10 -19.79
CA MET A 1 -53.09 -15.24 -19.20
C MET A 1 -51.74 -15.92 -19.42
N ASN A 2 -50.78 -15.22 -20.04
CA ASN A 2 -49.46 -15.77 -20.40
C ASN A 2 -48.42 -15.28 -19.39
N GLU A 3 -48.33 -16.00 -18.27
CA GLU A 3 -47.58 -15.61 -17.07
C GLU A 3 -46.08 -15.95 -17.18
N SER A 4 -45.73 -16.83 -18.13
CA SER A 4 -44.38 -17.30 -18.40
C SER A 4 -43.45 -16.26 -19.04
N GLY A 5 -44.02 -15.31 -19.82
CA GLY A 5 -43.23 -14.27 -20.48
C GLY A 5 -42.73 -13.17 -19.54
N TYR A 6 -43.52 -12.81 -18.52
CA TYR A 6 -43.15 -11.79 -17.54
C TYR A 6 -42.09 -12.28 -16.54
N SER A 7 -42.17 -13.53 -16.09
CA SER A 7 -41.21 -14.12 -15.16
C SER A 7 -39.79 -14.24 -15.76
N PHE A 8 -39.67 -14.49 -17.07
CA PHE A 8 -38.38 -14.54 -17.75
C PHE A 8 -37.71 -13.16 -17.85
N VAL A 9 -38.49 -12.11 -18.10
CA VAL A 9 -37.96 -10.73 -18.16
C VAL A 9 -37.51 -10.25 -16.79
N GLU A 10 -38.26 -10.58 -15.74
CA GLU A 10 -37.92 -10.24 -14.35
C GLU A 10 -36.63 -10.94 -13.87
N THR A 11 -36.45 -12.21 -14.25
CA THR A 11 -35.22 -12.96 -13.92
C THR A 11 -34.00 -12.42 -14.67
N ILE A 12 -34.14 -12.05 -15.95
CA ILE A 12 -33.05 -11.39 -16.69
C ILE A 12 -32.69 -10.05 -16.04
N LEU A 13 -33.68 -9.23 -15.70
CA LEU A 13 -33.46 -7.94 -15.04
C LEU A 13 -32.71 -8.13 -13.71
N SER A 14 -33.13 -9.12 -12.92
CA SER A 14 -32.49 -9.44 -11.64
C SER A 14 -31.04 -9.87 -11.84
N ILE A 15 -30.75 -10.72 -12.83
CA ILE A 15 -29.38 -11.14 -13.16
C ILE A 15 -28.55 -9.93 -13.61
N VAL A 16 -29.08 -9.04 -14.44
CA VAL A 16 -28.37 -7.83 -14.88
C VAL A 16 -28.04 -6.94 -13.68
N ILE A 17 -28.97 -6.75 -12.75
CA ILE A 17 -28.72 -5.99 -11.51
C ILE A 17 -27.58 -6.64 -10.72
N VAL A 18 -27.62 -7.97 -10.52
CA VAL A 18 -26.55 -8.69 -9.82
C VAL A 18 -25.21 -8.56 -10.54
N MET A 19 -25.19 -8.67 -11.87
CA MET A 19 -23.96 -8.46 -12.66
C MET A 19 -23.42 -7.04 -12.51
N LEU A 20 -24.28 -6.01 -12.51
CA LEU A 20 -23.87 -4.62 -12.28
C LEU A 20 -23.31 -4.41 -10.87
N LEU A 21 -23.91 -5.03 -9.86
CA LEU A 21 -23.39 -4.99 -8.49
C LEU A 21 -22.04 -5.68 -8.38
N CYS A 22 -21.88 -6.87 -8.97
CA CYS A 22 -20.60 -7.59 -8.94
C CYS A 22 -19.51 -6.83 -9.69
N THR A 23 -19.80 -6.28 -10.87
CA THR A 23 -18.83 -5.53 -11.67
C THR A 23 -18.38 -4.23 -11.03
N THR A 24 -19.16 -3.65 -10.12
CA THR A 24 -18.78 -2.45 -9.36
C THR A 24 -18.11 -2.77 -8.03
N LEU A 25 -18.60 -3.77 -7.30
CA LEU A 25 -18.08 -4.12 -5.97
C LEU A 25 -16.68 -4.72 -6.02
N ILE A 26 -16.39 -5.54 -7.04
CA ILE A 26 -15.06 -6.16 -7.23
C ILE A 26 -13.95 -5.11 -7.43
N PRO A 27 -14.04 -4.16 -8.39
CA PRO A 27 -12.98 -3.17 -8.59
C PRO A 27 -12.83 -2.23 -7.39
N ILE A 28 -13.91 -1.85 -6.71
CA ILE A 28 -13.84 -1.01 -5.51
C ILE A 28 -13.06 -1.74 -4.40
N SER A 29 -13.39 -3.00 -4.15
CA SER A 29 -12.70 -3.82 -3.15
C SER A 29 -11.21 -3.97 -3.48
N TYR A 30 -10.88 -4.15 -4.76
CA TYR A 30 -9.49 -4.23 -5.22
C TYR A 30 -8.73 -2.91 -5.02
N MET A 31 -9.35 -1.77 -5.35
CA MET A 31 -8.77 -0.44 -5.13
C MET A 31 -8.50 -0.17 -3.66
N MET A 32 -9.46 -0.51 -2.78
CA MET A 32 -9.29 -0.35 -1.33
C MET A 32 -8.13 -1.21 -0.81
N LYS A 33 -8.07 -2.48 -1.21
CA LYS A 33 -6.98 -3.39 -0.82
C LYS A 33 -5.62 -2.86 -1.25
N SER A 34 -5.49 -2.40 -2.50
CA SER A 34 -4.23 -1.83 -3.02
C SER A 34 -3.84 -0.56 -2.26
N THR A 35 -4.79 0.33 -1.99
CA THR A 35 -4.52 1.58 -1.26
C THR A 35 -4.05 1.29 0.17
N LEU A 36 -4.71 0.37 0.86
CA LEU A 36 -4.34 -0.03 2.22
C LEU A 36 -2.96 -0.68 2.27
N TYR A 37 -2.65 -1.54 1.30
CA TYR A 37 -1.33 -2.16 1.18
C TYR A 37 -0.24 -1.11 0.96
N ASN A 38 -0.46 -0.13 0.08
CA ASN A 38 0.50 0.95 -0.16
C ASN A 38 0.72 1.80 1.10
N LYS A 39 -0.36 2.10 1.84
CA LYS A 39 -0.27 2.81 3.12
C LYS A 39 0.49 2.02 4.18
N LYS A 40 0.31 0.70 4.23
CA LYS A 40 1.07 -0.18 5.10
C LYS A 40 2.57 -0.10 4.80
N LEU A 41 2.97 -0.18 3.52
CA LEU A 41 4.37 -0.03 3.12
C LEU A 41 4.95 1.34 3.52
N GLU A 42 4.18 2.41 3.39
CA GLU A 42 4.62 3.76 3.81
C GLU A 42 4.90 3.84 5.33
N VAL A 43 4.08 3.16 6.14
CA VAL A 43 4.28 3.10 7.60
C VAL A 43 5.52 2.27 7.94
N ILE A 44 5.70 1.11 7.32
CA ILE A 44 6.89 0.26 7.52
C ILE A 44 8.18 0.99 7.09
N ALA A 45 8.12 1.76 5.99
CA ALA A 45 9.24 2.58 5.56
C ALA A 45 9.59 3.65 6.60
N ALA A 46 8.59 4.31 7.21
CA ALA A 46 8.83 5.29 8.27
C ALA A 46 9.40 4.64 9.54
N GLU A 47 8.89 3.48 9.94
CA GLU A 47 9.42 2.70 11.05
C GLU A 47 10.88 2.28 10.80
N THR A 48 11.17 1.77 9.61
CA THR A 48 12.54 1.40 9.19
C THR A 48 13.47 2.61 9.18
N ALA A 49 12.97 3.79 8.79
CA ALA A 49 13.76 5.02 8.83
C ALA A 49 14.13 5.39 10.27
N TYR A 50 13.17 5.27 11.20
CA TYR A 50 13.38 5.55 12.62
C TYR A 50 14.33 4.52 13.27
N GLU A 51 14.19 3.25 12.94
CA GLU A 51 15.15 2.22 13.35
C GLU A 51 16.56 2.49 12.79
N GLY A 52 16.66 2.89 11.52
CA GLY A 52 17.92 3.32 10.92
C GLY A 52 18.54 4.47 11.69
N LEU A 53 17.73 5.43 12.16
CA LEU A 53 18.21 6.58 12.94
C LEU A 53 18.79 6.14 14.27
N LYS A 54 18.11 5.21 14.93
CA LYS A 54 18.61 4.57 16.15
C LYS A 54 19.94 3.85 15.90
N ARG A 55 20.03 3.04 14.84
CA ARG A 55 21.27 2.32 14.48
C ARG A 55 22.42 3.26 14.13
N TYR A 56 22.15 4.35 13.42
CA TYR A 56 23.14 5.39 13.15
C TYR A 56 23.65 6.04 14.45
N ARG A 57 22.75 6.37 15.38
CA ARG A 57 23.14 7.01 16.66
C ARG A 57 23.94 6.10 17.59
N TYR A 58 23.60 4.82 17.68
CA TYR A 58 24.24 3.88 18.61
C TYR A 58 25.41 3.09 18.01
N LEU A 59 25.34 2.73 16.74
CA LEU A 59 26.31 1.85 16.07
C LEU A 59 27.11 2.56 14.97
N GLN A 60 26.83 3.84 14.68
CA GLN A 60 27.38 4.59 13.55
C GLN A 60 27.19 3.93 12.18
N GLN A 61 26.19 3.05 12.05
CA GLN A 61 25.82 2.45 10.77
C GLN A 61 25.15 3.49 9.88
N THR A 62 25.67 3.67 8.67
CA THR A 62 25.14 4.63 7.69
C THR A 62 24.15 4.01 6.71
N GLU A 63 24.04 2.69 6.69
CA GLU A 63 23.16 1.94 5.80
C GLU A 63 22.71 0.62 6.41
N GLY A 64 21.64 0.07 5.87
CA GLY A 64 21.18 -1.27 6.18
C GLY A 64 19.92 -1.65 5.40
N THR A 65 19.48 -2.88 5.63
CA THR A 65 18.26 -3.40 5.02
C THR A 65 17.37 -3.97 6.10
N ASN A 66 16.07 -3.74 5.98
CA ASN A 66 15.05 -4.43 6.75
C ASN A 66 14.11 -5.15 5.78
N THR A 67 13.88 -6.44 5.99
CA THR A 67 12.98 -7.22 5.15
C THR A 67 11.72 -7.53 5.95
N VAL A 68 10.59 -6.99 5.49
CA VAL A 68 9.28 -7.19 6.13
C VAL A 68 8.34 -7.74 5.08
N GLU A 69 7.73 -8.90 5.37
CA GLU A 69 6.77 -9.55 4.47
C GLU A 69 7.31 -9.76 3.03
N ASN A 70 8.58 -10.14 2.93
CA ASN A 70 9.28 -10.37 1.65
C ASN A 70 9.43 -9.09 0.78
N VAL A 71 9.33 -7.91 1.40
CA VAL A 71 9.67 -6.62 0.79
C VAL A 71 10.92 -6.08 1.46
N ASP A 72 11.90 -5.71 0.65
CA ASP A 72 13.16 -5.13 1.13
C ASP A 72 13.06 -3.61 1.24
N PHE A 73 13.34 -3.12 2.44
CA PHE A 73 13.43 -1.71 2.78
C PHE A 73 14.90 -1.36 3.00
N GLN A 74 15.53 -0.79 1.99
CA GLN A 74 16.93 -0.38 2.06
C GLN A 74 16.99 1.05 2.58
N TRP A 75 17.66 1.24 3.71
CA TRP A 75 17.83 2.56 4.31
C TRP A 75 19.27 3.01 4.25
N SER A 76 19.48 4.30 4.01
CA SER A 76 20.79 4.92 4.03
C SER A 76 20.72 6.35 4.54
N MET A 77 21.83 6.80 5.12
CA MET A 77 21.98 8.14 5.68
C MET A 77 22.42 9.10 4.56
N ASN A 78 21.62 10.13 4.30
CA ASN A 78 21.83 11.12 3.24
C ASN A 78 22.25 12.48 3.83
N GLY A 79 23.25 12.48 4.71
CA GLY A 79 23.81 13.67 5.39
C GLY A 79 22.89 14.33 6.42
N GLN A 80 21.69 14.75 6.00
CA GLN A 80 20.70 15.49 6.80
C GLN A 80 19.55 14.63 7.35
N GLY A 81 19.48 13.37 6.93
CA GLY A 81 18.37 12.48 7.28
C GLY A 81 18.61 11.04 6.85
N ILE A 82 17.66 10.17 7.19
CA ILE A 82 17.66 8.78 6.76
C ILE A 82 16.56 8.58 5.75
N CYS A 83 16.94 7.99 4.62
CA CYS A 83 16.02 7.69 3.55
C CYS A 83 15.90 6.19 3.35
N VAL A 84 14.66 5.74 3.19
CA VAL A 84 14.31 4.33 2.96
C VAL A 84 13.76 4.20 1.55
N SER A 85 14.36 3.33 0.77
CA SER A 85 13.91 2.96 -0.57
C SER A 85 13.22 1.60 -0.50
N PHE A 86 12.04 1.51 -1.10
CA PHE A 86 11.23 0.30 -1.11
C PHE A 86 10.42 0.20 -2.40
N GLN A 87 10.16 -1.03 -2.84
CA GLN A 87 9.32 -1.27 -4.01
C GLN A 87 7.85 -1.26 -3.60
N ASN A 88 7.08 -0.35 -4.17
CA ASN A 88 5.62 -0.36 -4.06
C ASN A 88 5.01 -1.18 -5.23
N THR A 89 3.70 -1.44 -5.18
CA THR A 89 2.93 -2.15 -6.21
C THR A 89 3.07 -1.59 -7.63
N ARG A 90 3.53 -0.35 -7.79
CA ARG A 90 3.66 0.32 -9.09
C ARG A 90 5.08 0.82 -9.39
N GLU A 91 5.79 1.32 -8.39
CA GLU A 91 7.06 2.03 -8.58
C GLU A 91 7.97 1.91 -7.37
N LEU A 92 9.26 2.18 -7.58
CA LEU A 92 10.23 2.34 -6.50
C LEU A 92 9.94 3.67 -5.80
N ARG A 93 9.70 3.62 -4.50
CA ARG A 93 9.47 4.80 -3.67
C ARG A 93 10.58 4.99 -2.66
N LYS A 94 10.78 6.25 -2.30
CA LYS A 94 11.75 6.68 -1.30
C LYS A 94 11.04 7.54 -0.27
N LYS A 95 11.23 7.25 1.02
CA LYS A 95 10.72 8.05 2.13
C LYS A 95 11.88 8.50 3.00
N CYS A 96 11.99 9.80 3.26
CA CYS A 96 13.07 10.37 4.06
C CYS A 96 12.52 10.97 5.35
N ILE A 97 13.27 10.81 6.44
CA ILE A 97 13.04 11.52 7.69
C ILE A 97 14.27 12.33 8.04
N GLN A 98 14.07 13.53 8.57
CA GLN A 98 15.17 14.36 9.04
C GLN A 98 15.73 13.85 10.37
N LEU A 99 16.98 14.16 10.69
CA LEU A 99 17.64 13.80 11.96
C LEU A 99 16.93 14.37 13.20
N THR A 100 16.07 15.37 13.02
CA THR A 100 15.20 15.99 14.02
C THR A 100 13.92 15.19 14.30
N GLY A 101 13.61 14.17 13.50
CA GLY A 101 12.38 13.37 13.60
C GLY A 101 11.19 13.93 12.82
N GLU A 102 11.38 15.03 12.08
CA GLU A 102 10.35 15.59 11.19
C GLU A 102 10.30 14.78 9.88
N VAL A 103 9.09 14.42 9.44
CA VAL A 103 8.85 13.63 8.23
C VAL A 103 8.70 14.60 7.07
N ASP A 104 9.60 14.51 6.08
CA ASP A 104 9.45 15.22 4.81
C ASP A 104 8.47 14.40 3.95
N GLU A 105 7.35 15.00 3.56
CA GLU A 105 6.22 14.32 2.91
C GLU A 105 6.30 14.33 1.37
#